data_AF-A0A2A8D186-F1
#
_entry.id   AF-A0A2A8D186-F1
#
_cell.length_a   1.000
_cell.length_b   1.000
_cell.length_c   1.000
_cell.angle_alpha   90.00
_cell.angle_beta   90.00
_cell.angle_gamma   90.00
#
_symmetry.space_group_name_H-M   'P 1'
#
loop_
_entity.id
_entity.type
_entity.pdbx_description
1 polymer ?
#
loop_
_entity_poly.entity_id
_entity_poly.type
_entity_poly.pdbx_seq_one_letter_code
_entity_poly.pdbx_strand_id
1 'polypeptide(L)'
;MSCPLETLKIDTVNRVKDVSKTAGGKGLNVTRVLYESGDKVTATGFLGGKIGEFIESELEQSPVSPAFYKISGNTRNCIAILHEGNQTEIYEQKPTISHEEAEGVLDHYSNLIKQSEVVTISGSLPSGLPNDYYEKLIQLASDEGVAVVLDCSGAPLETVLKSSAKP
;
A
#
# COMPACT_ATOMS: atom_id res chain seq x y z
N MET A 1 -4.09 11.58 -5.11
CA MET A 1 -4.68 12.91 -5.35
C MET A 1 -5.41 12.87 -6.68
N SER A 2 -6.64 13.37 -6.75
CA SER A 2 -7.41 13.53 -7.99
C SER A 2 -7.61 15.02 -8.29
N CYS A 3 -7.37 15.38 -9.55
CA CYS A 3 -7.41 16.74 -10.08
C CYS A 3 -8.34 16.77 -11.32
N PRO A 4 -9.65 17.02 -11.15
CA PRO A 4 -10.56 17.19 -12.26
C PRO A 4 -10.30 18.51 -12.99
N LEU A 5 -10.24 18.45 -14.31
CA LEU A 5 -10.06 19.58 -15.23
C LEU A 5 -11.03 19.43 -16.41
N GLU A 6 -11.59 20.55 -16.87
CA GLU A 6 -12.35 20.55 -18.14
C GLU A 6 -11.45 20.23 -19.33
N THR A 7 -10.23 20.75 -19.34
CA THR A 7 -9.23 20.53 -20.40
C THR A 7 -7.84 20.56 -19.78
N LEU A 8 -6.99 19.60 -20.13
CA LEU A 8 -5.58 19.60 -19.74
C LEU A 8 -4.75 20.33 -20.79
N LYS A 9 -4.23 21.52 -20.45
CA LYS A 9 -3.40 22.31 -21.37
C LYS A 9 -1.92 22.09 -21.10
N ILE A 10 -1.18 21.62 -22.11
CA ILE A 10 0.27 21.43 -22.04
C ILE A 10 0.99 22.79 -22.16
N ASP A 11 2.15 22.91 -21.52
CA ASP A 11 3.00 24.11 -21.54
C ASP A 11 2.33 25.39 -21.01
N THR A 12 1.38 25.23 -20.09
CA THR A 12 0.71 26.36 -19.43
C THR A 12 0.21 26.00 -18.05
N VAL A 13 -0.32 27.00 -17.33
CA VAL A 13 -0.85 26.83 -15.98
C VAL A 13 -2.27 26.26 -16.04
N ASN A 14 -2.45 25.12 -15.39
CA ASN A 14 -3.78 24.53 -15.15
C ASN A 14 -4.17 24.84 -13.69
N ARG A 15 -5.39 25.37 -13.49
CA ARG A 15 -5.91 25.72 -12.15
C ARG A 15 -7.07 24.80 -11.81
N VAL A 16 -6.90 24.02 -10.74
CA VAL A 16 -7.90 23.06 -10.24
C VAL A 16 -8.60 23.69 -9.04
N LYS A 17 -9.94 23.62 -8.99
CA LYS A 17 -10.73 24.06 -7.83
C LYS A 17 -10.98 22.92 -6.86
N ASP A 18 -11.41 21.77 -7.38
CA ASP A 18 -11.90 20.65 -6.58
C ASP A 18 -10.84 19.54 -6.49
N VAL A 19 -9.84 19.73 -5.63
CA VAL A 19 -8.79 18.72 -5.41
C VAL A 19 -9.27 17.71 -4.36
N SER A 20 -9.22 16.43 -4.69
CA SER A 20 -9.42 15.35 -3.71
C SER A 20 -8.10 14.70 -3.33
N LYS A 21 -7.83 14.59 -2.04
CA LYS A 21 -6.70 13.83 -1.48
C LYS A 21 -7.26 12.69 -0.67
N THR A 22 -6.75 11.50 -0.91
CA THR A 22 -7.18 10.27 -0.24
C THR A 22 -5.97 9.38 0.02
N ALA A 23 -6.07 8.53 1.04
CA ALA A 23 -5.11 7.48 1.30
C ALA A 23 -5.16 6.42 0.18
N GLY A 24 -4.23 6.47 -0.77
CA GLY A 24 -4.23 5.64 -1.98
C GLY A 24 -3.31 4.41 -1.90
N GLY A 25 -3.71 3.32 -2.54
CA GLY A 25 -2.92 2.09 -2.64
C GLY A 25 -3.82 0.86 -2.80
N LYS A 26 -3.35 -0.19 -3.50
CA LYS A 26 -4.15 -1.42 -3.69
C LYS A 26 -4.60 -2.03 -2.36
N GLY A 27 -3.68 -2.18 -1.40
CA GLY A 27 -4.00 -2.66 -0.05
C GLY A 27 -5.02 -1.77 0.66
N LEU A 28 -4.88 -0.44 0.58
CA LEU A 28 -5.83 0.50 1.18
C LEU A 28 -7.21 0.49 0.50
N ASN A 29 -7.28 0.17 -0.80
CA ASN A 29 -8.57 -0.06 -1.47
C ASN A 29 -9.23 -1.33 -0.93
N VAL A 30 -8.49 -2.42 -0.75
CA VAL A 30 -8.99 -3.66 -0.14
C VAL A 30 -9.47 -3.38 1.28
N THR A 31 -8.69 -2.67 2.09
CA THR A 31 -9.06 -2.24 3.44
C THR A 31 -10.40 -1.52 3.47
N ARG A 32 -10.63 -0.57 2.56
CA ARG A 32 -11.91 0.15 2.48
C ARG A 32 -13.09 -0.76 2.17
N VAL A 33 -12.95 -1.66 1.21
CA VAL A 33 -14.03 -2.58 0.81
C VAL A 33 -14.36 -3.58 1.93
N LEU A 34 -13.34 -4.13 2.60
CA LEU A 34 -13.52 -5.02 3.75
C LEU A 34 -14.21 -4.29 4.91
N TYR A 35 -13.80 -3.05 5.17
CA TYR A 35 -14.47 -2.21 6.15
C TYR A 35 -15.95 -1.97 5.81
N GLU A 36 -16.27 -1.59 4.57
CA GLU A 36 -17.64 -1.38 4.11
C GLU A 36 -18.50 -2.66 4.19
N SER A 37 -17.85 -3.83 4.15
CA SER A 37 -18.49 -5.14 4.31
C SER A 37 -18.76 -5.50 5.79
N GLY A 38 -18.27 -4.70 6.74
CA GLY A 38 -18.46 -4.87 8.18
C GLY A 38 -17.34 -5.65 8.89
N ASP A 39 -16.24 -5.97 8.19
CA ASP A 39 -15.12 -6.68 8.77
C ASP A 39 -14.24 -5.78 9.64
N LYS A 40 -13.61 -6.38 10.66
CA LYS A 40 -12.57 -5.71 11.45
C LYS A 40 -11.24 -5.80 10.70
N VAL A 41 -10.67 -4.66 10.33
CA VAL A 41 -9.49 -4.62 9.48
C VAL A 41 -8.37 -3.82 10.14
N THR A 42 -7.18 -4.41 10.21
CA THR A 42 -5.93 -3.71 10.51
C THR A 42 -5.21 -3.40 9.20
N ALA A 43 -4.90 -2.13 8.97
CA ALA A 43 -4.12 -1.70 7.81
C ALA A 43 -2.64 -1.54 8.20
N THR A 44 -1.75 -2.21 7.47
CA THR A 44 -0.30 -2.16 7.73
C THR A 44 0.50 -2.00 6.42
N GLY A 45 1.81 -1.77 6.55
CA GLY A 45 2.73 -1.48 5.46
C GLY A 45 3.77 -0.45 5.87
N PHE A 46 4.37 0.22 4.88
CA PHE A 46 5.42 1.24 5.07
C PHE A 46 4.83 2.64 4.96
N LEU A 47 5.07 3.51 5.95
CA LEU A 47 4.74 4.94 5.86
C LEU A 47 5.90 5.79 6.37
N GLY A 48 6.14 6.92 5.72
CA GLY A 48 7.14 7.88 6.18
C GLY A 48 6.84 9.32 5.78
N GLY A 49 7.38 10.24 6.57
CA GLY A 49 7.16 11.69 6.42
C GLY A 49 5.70 12.13 6.57
N LYS A 50 5.44 13.38 6.16
CA LYS A 50 4.13 14.04 6.32
C LYS A 50 3.00 13.39 5.53
N ILE A 51 3.30 12.76 4.39
CA ILE A 51 2.29 12.04 3.61
C ILE A 51 1.89 10.75 4.33
N GLY A 52 2.85 10.09 4.99
CA GLY A 52 2.56 8.95 5.87
C GLY A 52 1.67 9.33 7.04
N GLU A 53 2.00 10.42 7.74
CA GLU A 53 1.16 10.96 8.83
C GLU A 53 -0.26 11.28 8.34
N PHE A 54 -0.40 11.89 7.16
CA PHE A 54 -1.71 12.15 6.55
C PHE A 54 -2.50 10.86 6.33
N ILE A 55 -1.88 9.82 5.76
CA ILE A 55 -2.55 8.53 5.51
C ILE A 55 -3.08 7.90 6.81
N GLU A 56 -2.29 7.91 7.88
CA GLU A 56 -2.76 7.40 9.17
C GLU A 56 -3.94 8.21 9.70
N SER A 57 -3.84 9.54 9.71
CA SER A 57 -4.92 10.40 10.20
C SER A 57 -6.22 10.26 9.41
N GLU A 58 -6.16 9.92 8.12
CA GLU A 58 -7.34 9.63 7.31
C GLU A 58 -7.95 8.27 7.66
N LEU A 59 -7.14 7.27 8.03
CA LEU A 59 -7.64 5.96 8.44
C LEU A 59 -8.22 5.99 9.85
N GLU A 60 -7.69 6.79 10.76
CA GLU A 60 -8.21 6.99 12.13
C GLU A 60 -9.63 7.58 12.15
N GLN A 61 -10.05 8.26 11.08
CA GLN A 61 -11.43 8.73 10.90
C GLN A 61 -12.42 7.61 10.57
N SER A 62 -11.93 6.37 10.39
CA SER A 62 -12.69 5.15 10.16
C SER A 62 -12.36 4.13 11.25
N PRO A 63 -13.19 3.10 11.47
CA PRO A 63 -12.89 2.03 12.44
C PRO A 63 -11.83 1.03 11.94
N VAL A 64 -11.13 1.33 10.85
CA VAL A 64 -9.90 0.64 10.45
C VAL A 64 -8.84 0.91 11.51
N SER A 65 -8.10 -0.12 11.92
CA SER A 65 -6.97 0.03 12.86
C SER A 65 -5.67 0.25 12.08
N PRO A 66 -5.12 1.47 11.98
CA PRO A 66 -3.82 1.69 11.34
C PRO A 66 -2.69 1.15 12.22
N ALA A 67 -1.82 0.34 11.64
CA ALA A 67 -0.64 -0.22 12.30
C ALA A 67 0.53 -0.28 11.30
N PHE A 68 1.00 0.87 10.84
CA PHE A 68 2.08 0.96 9.85
C PHE A 68 3.46 1.01 10.50
N TYR A 69 4.44 0.44 9.79
CA TYR A 69 5.84 0.61 10.15
C TYR A 69 6.38 1.94 9.61
N LYS A 70 7.08 2.67 10.49
CA LYS A 70 7.67 3.96 10.15
C LYS A 70 9.01 3.79 9.44
N ILE A 71 9.13 4.40 8.26
CA ILE A 71 10.36 4.44 7.48
C ILE A 71 10.93 5.86 7.41
N SER A 72 12.23 5.95 7.15
CA SER A 72 12.98 7.19 6.96
C SER A 72 12.64 7.88 5.64
N GLY A 73 12.34 7.11 4.60
CA GLY A 73 11.91 7.62 3.29
C GLY A 73 10.49 8.19 3.31
N ASN A 74 10.20 9.16 2.44
CA ASN A 74 8.86 9.76 2.36
C ASN A 74 7.89 8.87 1.58
N THR A 75 6.66 8.71 2.08
CA THR A 75 5.56 8.13 1.30
C THR A 75 5.29 9.00 0.07
N ARG A 76 5.20 8.36 -1.10
CA ARG A 76 5.03 9.05 -2.39
C ARG A 76 3.65 9.66 -2.60
N ASN A 77 3.54 10.67 -3.45
CA ASN A 77 2.28 11.07 -4.07
C ASN A 77 2.01 10.29 -5.36
N CYS A 78 0.72 10.17 -5.67
CA CYS A 78 0.23 9.80 -6.99
C CYS A 78 -0.83 10.84 -7.39
N ILE A 79 -0.71 11.38 -8.59
CA ILE A 79 -1.64 12.39 -9.12
C ILE A 79 -2.40 11.75 -10.27
N ALA A 80 -3.73 11.76 -10.19
CA ALA A 80 -4.62 11.46 -11.30
C ALA A 80 -5.26 12.76 -11.79
N ILE A 81 -4.99 13.12 -13.03
CA ILE A 81 -5.61 14.26 -13.71
C ILE A 81 -6.75 13.70 -14.55
N LEU A 82 -7.98 14.07 -14.20
CA LEU A 82 -9.18 13.66 -14.91
C LEU A 82 -9.57 14.77 -15.88
N HIS A 83 -9.58 14.51 -17.17
CA HIS A 83 -9.84 15.53 -18.20
C HIS A 83 -10.48 14.91 -19.44
N GLU A 84 -11.52 15.54 -19.98
CA GLU A 84 -12.09 15.16 -21.30
C GLU A 84 -12.43 13.66 -21.45
N GLY A 85 -12.85 13.00 -20.36
CA GLY A 85 -13.12 11.55 -20.31
C GLY A 85 -11.87 10.66 -20.19
N ASN A 86 -10.68 11.25 -20.12
CA ASN A 86 -9.39 10.59 -19.93
C ASN A 86 -8.90 10.69 -18.49
N GLN A 87 -7.95 9.80 -18.15
CA GLN A 87 -7.20 9.81 -16.91
C GLN A 87 -5.70 9.79 -17.22
N THR A 88 -5.00 10.86 -16.82
CA THR A 88 -3.54 10.96 -16.93
C THR A 88 -2.93 10.85 -15.54
N GLU A 89 -2.00 9.91 -15.36
CA GLU A 89 -1.42 9.60 -14.05
C GLU A 89 0.05 9.98 -13.97
N ILE A 90 0.43 10.58 -12.84
CA ILE A 90 1.81 10.90 -12.50
C ILE A 90 2.14 10.17 -11.20
N TYR A 91 3.10 9.26 -11.28
CA TYR A 91 3.60 8.51 -10.13
C TYR A 91 4.95 9.06 -9.72
N GLU A 92 5.06 9.54 -8.48
CA GLU A 92 6.37 9.71 -7.87
C GLU A 92 7.04 8.33 -7.66
N GLN A 93 8.37 8.34 -7.65
CA GLN A 93 9.14 7.17 -7.28
C GLN A 93 8.79 6.74 -5.86
N LYS A 94 8.73 5.43 -5.62
CA LYS A 94 8.53 4.89 -4.28
C LYS A 94 9.76 5.17 -3.40
N PRO A 95 9.61 5.28 -2.07
CA PRO A 95 10.76 5.29 -1.19
C PRO A 95 11.59 4.01 -1.35
N THR A 96 12.90 4.14 -1.17
CA THR A 96 13.81 3.00 -1.03
C THR A 96 13.79 2.56 0.41
N ILE A 97 13.53 1.27 0.64
CA ILE A 97 13.52 0.67 1.98
C ILE A 97 14.92 0.16 2.30
N SER A 98 15.44 0.52 3.48
CA SER A 98 16.72 0.00 3.96
C SER A 98 16.62 -1.47 4.38
N HIS A 99 17.75 -2.15 4.54
CA HIS A 99 17.73 -3.53 5.03
C HIS A 99 17.18 -3.60 6.47
N GLU A 100 17.58 -2.66 7.33
CA GLU A 100 17.12 -2.56 8.71
C GLU A 100 15.60 -2.30 8.79
N GLU A 101 15.09 -1.42 7.93
CA GLU A 101 13.64 -1.19 7.82
C GLU A 101 12.91 -2.42 7.32
N ALA A 102 13.48 -3.14 6.35
CA ALA A 102 12.90 -4.37 5.81
C ALA A 102 12.79 -5.47 6.87
N GLU A 103 13.81 -5.67 7.71
CA GLU A 103 13.76 -6.63 8.81
C GLU A 103 12.77 -6.17 9.91
N GLY A 104 12.78 -4.88 10.27
CA GLY A 104 11.83 -4.35 11.25
C GLY A 104 10.36 -4.49 10.83
N VAL A 105 10.07 -4.45 9.53
CA VAL A 105 8.72 -4.72 9.01
C VAL A 105 8.34 -6.19 9.13
N LEU A 106 9.28 -7.13 8.95
CA LEU A 106 9.00 -8.56 9.18
C LEU A 106 8.66 -8.82 10.64
N ASP A 107 9.41 -8.22 11.57
CA ASP A 107 9.14 -8.32 13.02
C ASP A 107 7.78 -7.68 13.37
N HIS A 108 7.51 -6.49 12.86
CA HIS A 108 6.24 -5.79 13.06
C HIS A 108 5.05 -6.62 12.53
N TYR A 109 5.17 -7.13 11.31
CA TYR A 109 4.17 -7.99 10.69
C TYR A 109 3.93 -9.27 11.50
N SER A 110 4.99 -9.94 11.97
CA SER A 110 4.90 -11.17 12.75
C SER A 110 4.07 -11.00 14.04
N ASN A 111 4.07 -9.80 14.63
CA ASN A 111 3.26 -9.50 15.81
C ASN A 111 1.79 -9.25 15.48
N LEU A 112 1.50 -8.63 14.33
CA LEU A 112 0.14 -8.32 13.89
C LEU A 112 -0.63 -9.58 13.46
N ILE A 113 0.03 -10.48 12.74
CA ILE A 113 -0.64 -11.66 12.17
C ILE A 113 -1.17 -12.64 13.23
N LYS A 114 -0.60 -12.65 14.44
CA LYS A 114 -1.07 -13.49 15.56
C LYS A 114 -2.51 -13.21 15.99
N GLN A 115 -3.05 -12.05 15.62
CA GLN A 115 -4.42 -11.63 15.91
C GLN A 115 -5.32 -11.66 14.66
N SER A 116 -4.84 -12.26 13.57
CA SER A 116 -5.49 -12.25 12.26
C SER A 116 -5.83 -13.67 11.81
N GLU A 117 -6.97 -13.84 11.15
CA GLU A 117 -7.35 -15.11 10.53
C GLU A 117 -6.92 -15.17 9.05
N VAL A 118 -6.87 -14.00 8.40
CA VAL A 118 -6.54 -13.83 6.99
C VAL A 118 -5.68 -12.57 6.81
N VAL A 119 -4.68 -12.65 5.93
CA VAL A 119 -3.87 -11.51 5.50
C VAL A 119 -4.03 -11.30 4.00
N THR A 120 -4.30 -10.07 3.58
CA THR A 120 -4.25 -9.69 2.16
C THR A 120 -2.97 -8.90 1.87
N ILE A 121 -2.19 -9.32 0.89
CA ILE A 121 -0.98 -8.64 0.44
C ILE A 121 -1.21 -8.12 -0.97
N SER A 122 -1.19 -6.81 -1.17
CA SER A 122 -1.57 -6.23 -2.47
C SER A 122 -0.60 -5.15 -2.97
N GLY A 123 -0.21 -5.27 -4.22
CA GLY A 123 0.60 -4.28 -4.94
C GLY A 123 2.02 -4.74 -5.25
N SER A 124 2.83 -3.80 -5.73
CA SER A 124 4.24 -4.04 -6.05
C SER A 124 5.15 -3.62 -4.90
N LEU A 125 6.28 -4.30 -4.76
CA LEU A 125 7.29 -3.96 -3.76
C LEU A 125 7.84 -2.52 -3.98
N PRO A 126 8.13 -1.77 -2.91
CA PRO A 126 8.98 -0.59 -2.98
C PRO A 126 10.43 -0.95 -3.36
N SER A 127 11.18 0.05 -3.81
CA SER A 127 12.59 -0.11 -4.13
C SER A 127 13.38 -0.52 -2.87
N GLY A 128 14.46 -1.29 -3.04
CA GLY A 128 15.29 -1.76 -1.93
C GLY A 128 14.86 -3.10 -1.35
N LEU A 129 13.60 -3.51 -1.50
CA LEU A 129 13.17 -4.85 -1.09
C LEU A 129 13.56 -5.92 -2.12
N PRO A 130 14.00 -7.11 -1.66
CA PRO A 130 14.28 -8.22 -2.55
C PRO A 130 13.00 -8.85 -3.12
N ASN A 131 13.08 -9.51 -4.27
CA ASN A 131 11.90 -10.09 -4.93
C ASN A 131 11.24 -11.25 -4.16
N ASP A 132 11.95 -11.84 -3.19
CA ASP A 132 11.46 -12.89 -2.29
C ASP A 132 10.75 -12.33 -1.04
N TYR A 133 10.61 -11.01 -0.92
CA TYR A 133 10.08 -10.41 0.30
C TYR A 133 8.63 -10.84 0.61
N TYR A 134 7.79 -11.02 -0.43
CA TYR A 134 6.44 -11.57 -0.22
C TYR A 134 6.44 -13.04 0.19
N GLU A 135 7.40 -13.84 -0.29
CA GLU A 135 7.56 -15.22 0.17
C GLU A 135 7.86 -15.27 1.67
N LYS A 136 8.73 -14.38 2.19
CA LYS A 136 9.01 -14.29 3.63
C LYS A 136 7.75 -13.96 4.45
N LEU A 137 6.94 -13.00 3.99
CA LEU A 137 5.67 -12.65 4.64
C LEU A 137 4.64 -13.78 4.60
N ILE A 138 4.58 -14.52 3.50
CA ILE A 138 3.71 -15.70 3.35
C ILE A 138 4.16 -16.81 4.29
N GLN A 139 5.47 -17.07 4.38
CA GLN A 139 6.00 -18.09 5.29
C GLN A 139 5.65 -17.77 6.75
N LEU A 140 5.85 -16.52 7.19
CA LEU A 140 5.49 -16.08 8.55
C LEU A 140 3.99 -16.27 8.85
N ALA A 141 3.10 -15.98 7.89
CA ALA A 141 1.68 -16.24 8.04
C ALA A 141 1.35 -17.74 8.08
N SER A 142 1.96 -18.53 7.20
CA SER A 142 1.79 -19.98 7.16
C SER A 142 2.24 -20.65 8.46
N ASP A 143 3.33 -20.17 9.07
CA ASP A 143 3.85 -20.71 10.34
C ASP A 143 2.87 -20.46 11.52
N GLU A 144 2.10 -19.38 11.45
CA GLU A 144 1.03 -19.04 12.41
C GLU A 144 -0.36 -19.61 11.99
N GLY A 145 -0.44 -20.35 10.89
CA GLY A 145 -1.68 -20.93 10.38
C GLY A 145 -2.67 -19.91 9.81
N VAL A 146 -2.19 -18.73 9.40
CA VAL A 146 -2.99 -17.62 8.87
C VAL A 146 -3.06 -17.71 7.35
N ALA A 147 -4.27 -17.63 6.78
CA ALA A 147 -4.47 -17.71 5.33
C ALA A 147 -3.99 -16.42 4.63
N VAL A 148 -3.44 -16.53 3.42
CA VAL A 148 -2.94 -15.36 2.69
C VAL A 148 -3.64 -15.20 1.34
N VAL A 149 -3.99 -13.96 0.98
CA VAL A 149 -4.45 -13.60 -0.36
C VAL A 149 -3.46 -12.64 -0.98
N LEU A 150 -2.77 -13.07 -2.03
CA LEU A 150 -1.75 -12.28 -2.72
C LEU A 150 -2.28 -11.71 -4.05
N ASP A 151 -2.31 -10.37 -4.18
CA ASP A 151 -2.50 -9.64 -5.45
C ASP A 151 -1.23 -8.86 -5.79
N CYS A 152 -0.32 -9.48 -6.52
CA CYS A 152 0.88 -8.81 -7.03
C CYS A 152 1.17 -9.25 -8.47
N SER A 153 2.23 -8.70 -9.06
CA SER A 153 2.59 -8.95 -10.46
C SER A 153 4.10 -8.89 -10.66
N GLY A 154 4.58 -9.47 -11.76
CA GLY A 154 5.98 -9.43 -12.16
C GLY A 154 6.88 -10.33 -11.30
N ALA A 155 8.15 -9.97 -11.17
CA ALA A 155 9.17 -10.80 -10.53
C ALA A 155 8.80 -11.28 -9.11
N PRO A 156 8.17 -10.46 -8.22
CA PRO A 156 7.76 -10.95 -6.90
C PRO A 156 6.71 -12.08 -6.97
N LEU A 157 5.76 -12.00 -7.92
CA LEU A 157 4.78 -13.06 -8.12
C LEU A 157 5.46 -14.34 -8.63
N GLU A 158 6.39 -14.23 -9.57
CA GLU A 158 7.14 -15.38 -10.09
C GLU A 158 7.94 -16.10 -8.99
N THR A 159 8.53 -15.35 -8.05
CA THR A 159 9.22 -15.92 -6.89
C THR A 159 8.26 -16.73 -6.01
N VAL A 160 7.10 -16.17 -5.66
CA VAL A 160 6.08 -16.86 -4.85
C VAL A 160 5.55 -18.11 -5.57
N LEU A 161 5.36 -18.06 -6.90
CA LEU A 161 4.92 -19.22 -7.67
C LEU A 161 5.93 -20.37 -7.65
N LYS A 162 7.23 -20.10 -7.43
CA LYS A 162 8.29 -21.10 -7.29
C LYS A 162 8.53 -21.55 -5.84
N SER A 163 8.09 -20.77 -4.85
CA SER A 163 8.21 -21.09 -3.42
C SER A 163 7.38 -22.33 -3.03
N SER A 164 7.77 -23.00 -1.95
CA SER A 164 6.95 -24.05 -1.31
C SER A 164 5.79 -23.47 -0.50
N ALA A 165 5.95 -22.29 0.08
CA ALA A 165 4.89 -21.62 0.82
C ALA A 165 3.95 -20.94 -0.18
N LYS A 166 2.68 -21.34 -0.16
CA LYS A 166 1.65 -20.80 -1.05
C LYS A 166 0.71 -19.90 -0.26
N PRO A 167 0.29 -18.76 -0.86
CA PRO A 167 -0.77 -17.96 -0.29
C PRO A 167 -2.07 -18.78 -0.23
#